data_AF-A0A5C7JAH4-F1
#
_entry.id   AF-A0A5C7JAH4-F1
#
_cell.length_a   1.000
_cell.length_b   1.000
_cell.length_c   1.000
_cell.angle_alpha   90.00
_cell.angle_beta   90.00
_cell.angle_gamma   90.00
#
_symmetry.space_group_name_H-M   'P 1'
#
loop_
_entity.id
_entity.type
_entity.pdbx_description
1 polymer ?
#
loop_
_entity_poly.entity_id
_entity_poly.type
_entity_poly.pdbx_seq_one_letter_code
_entity_poly.pdbx_strand_id
1 'polypeptide(L)' 'ALHERFAELVGQPPMQYLANWRMQRGASLLRETNATVATIALEVGYDSEAAFARAFKRLVGLPPAAWRRNQRVPRQD' A
#
# COMPACT_ATOMS: atom_id res chain seq x y z
N ALA A 1 -0.74 -5.07 27.43
CA ALA A 1 0.45 -5.34 26.58
C ALA A 1 0.61 -4.27 25.50
N LEU A 2 1.77 -4.13 24.82
CA LEU A 2 2.07 -3.04 23.87
C LEU A 2 0.95 -2.77 22.83
N HIS A 3 0.29 -3.82 22.35
CA HIS A 3 -0.79 -3.69 21.36
C HIS A 3 -2.06 -3.01 21.89
N GLU A 4 -2.41 -3.18 23.17
CA GLU A 4 -3.57 -2.53 23.80
C GLU A 4 -3.33 -1.03 23.92
N ARG A 5 -2.18 -0.64 24.49
CA ARG A 5 -1.82 0.77 24.65
C ARG A 5 -1.68 1.49 23.31
N PHE A 6 -1.18 0.80 22.28
CA PHE A 6 -1.15 1.36 20.92
C PHE A 6 -2.57 1.58 20.39
N ALA A 7 -3.44 0.57 20.51
CA ALA A 7 -4.81 0.68 20.03
C ALA A 7 -5.60 1.78 20.77
N GLU A 8 -5.39 1.94 22.07
CA GLU A 8 -5.96 3.03 22.88
C GLU A 8 -5.53 4.41 22.38
N LEU A 9 -4.26 4.58 22.03
CA LEU A 9 -3.70 5.87 21.59
C LEU A 9 -4.00 6.20 20.12
N VAL A 10 -3.98 5.19 19.24
CA VAL A 10 -4.04 5.37 17.77
C VAL A 10 -5.43 5.04 17.22
N GLY A 11 -6.30 4.42 18.02
CA GLY A 11 -7.67 4.06 17.64
C GLY A 11 -7.77 2.84 16.71
N GLN A 12 -6.66 2.17 16.40
CA GLN A 12 -6.65 0.95 15.58
C GLN A 12 -5.56 -0.04 16.02
N PRO A 13 -5.74 -1.36 15.80
CA PRO A 13 -4.72 -2.34 16.08
C PRO A 13 -3.42 -2.06 15.31
N PRO A 14 -2.22 -2.31 15.91
CA PRO A 14 -0.94 -2.03 15.27
C PRO A 14 -0.77 -2.62 13.86
N MET A 15 -1.21 -3.86 13.66
CA MET A 15 -1.07 -4.54 12.36
C MET A 15 -1.95 -3.91 11.28
N GLN A 16 -3.13 -3.40 11.65
CA GLN A 16 -4.00 -2.70 10.71
C GLN A 16 -3.40 -1.34 10.34
N TYR A 17 -2.87 -0.61 11.31
CA TYR A 17 -2.14 0.64 11.08
C TYR A 17 -0.99 0.42 10.09
N LEU A 18 -0.14 -0.57 10.36
CA LEU A 18 1.01 -0.86 9.52
C LEU A 18 0.59 -1.24 8.09
N ALA A 19 -0.45 -2.07 7.93
CA ALA A 19 -0.97 -2.42 6.62
C ALA A 19 -1.44 -1.19 5.84
N ASN A 20 -2.21 -0.29 6.47
CA ASN A 20 -2.69 0.94 5.86
C ASN A 20 -1.52 1.85 5.46
N TRP A 21 -0.54 2.03 6.35
CA TRP A 21 0.64 2.84 6.08
C TRP A 21 1.46 2.30 4.89
N ARG A 22 1.68 0.98 4.85
CA ARG A 22 2.37 0.32 3.72
C ARG A 22 1.65 0.53 2.40
N MET A 23 0.31 0.52 2.40
CA MET A 23 -0.47 0.78 1.17
C MET A 23 -0.37 2.23 0.71
N GLN A 24 -0.43 3.20 1.64
CA GLN A 24 -0.24 4.61 1.33
C GLN A 24 1.14 4.87 0.74
N ARG A 25 2.19 4.30 1.35
CA ARG A 25 3.56 4.41 0.83
C ARG A 25 3.71 3.73 -0.53
N GLY A 26 3.15 2.53 -0.68
CA GLY A 26 3.13 1.80 -1.95
C GLY A 26 2.46 2.61 -3.05
N ALA A 27 1.30 3.21 -2.78
CA ALA A 27 0.57 4.06 -3.73
C ALA A 27 1.35 5.32 -4.13
N SER A 28 2.03 5.97 -3.18
CA SER A 28 2.96 7.09 -3.46
C SER A 28 4.08 6.65 -4.40
N LEU A 29 4.79 5.56 -4.08
CA LEU A 29 5.87 5.03 -4.94
C LEU A 29 5.39 4.62 -6.33
N LEU A 30 4.21 4.00 -6.44
CA LEU A 30 3.60 3.64 -7.72
C LEU A 30 3.36 4.88 -8.60
N ARG A 31 2.98 6.00 -7.99
CA ARG A 31 2.65 7.26 -8.67
C ARG A 31 3.89 8.05 -9.06
N GLU A 32 4.82 8.19 -8.12
CA GLU A 32 5.96 9.12 -8.20
C GLU A 32 7.17 8.50 -8.93
N THR A 33 7.20 7.17 -9.09
CA THR A 33 8.36 6.49 -9.66
C THR A 33 8.00 5.55 -10.81
N ASN A 34 9.04 5.12 -11.53
CA ASN A 34 8.98 4.05 -12.53
C ASN A 34 9.45 2.68 -11.98
N ALA A 35 9.67 2.55 -10.67
CA ALA A 35 10.08 1.28 -10.06
C ALA A 35 9.03 0.18 -10.32
N THR A 36 9.49 -1.07 -10.46
CA THR A 36 8.58 -2.20 -10.70
C THR A 36 7.70 -2.48 -9.49
N VAL A 37 6.58 -3.19 -9.68
CA VAL A 37 5.70 -3.57 -8.56
C VAL A 37 6.44 -4.47 -7.57
N ALA A 38 7.27 -5.41 -8.05
CA ALA A 38 8.15 -6.24 -7.22
C ALA A 38 9.09 -5.40 -6.34
N THR A 39 9.80 -4.41 -6.91
CA THR A 39 10.70 -3.54 -6.13
C THR A 39 9.92 -2.78 -5.06
N ILE A 40 8.77 -2.22 -5.40
CA ILE A 40 7.92 -1.49 -4.44
C ILE A 40 7.39 -2.42 -3.34
N ALA A 41 7.07 -3.67 -3.66
CA ALA A 41 6.62 -4.65 -2.68
C ALA A 41 7.68 -4.88 -1.59
N LEU A 42 8.95 -5.09 -1.99
CA LEU A 42 10.06 -5.25 -1.07
C LEU A 42 10.29 -3.97 -0.24
N GLU A 43 10.28 -2.81 -0.89
CA GLU A 43 10.48 -1.50 -0.26
C GLU A 43 9.45 -1.22 0.86
N VAL A 44 8.19 -1.64 0.67
CA VAL A 44 7.12 -1.49 1.66
C VAL A 44 6.98 -2.69 2.59
N GLY A 45 7.94 -3.61 2.58
CA GLY A 45 8.10 -4.70 3.54
C GLY A 45 7.23 -5.93 3.28
N TYR A 46 6.91 -6.23 2.02
CA TYR A 46 6.30 -7.49 1.60
C TYR A 46 7.35 -8.39 0.94
N ASP A 47 7.35 -9.67 1.31
CA ASP A 47 8.33 -10.65 0.78
C ASP A 47 8.12 -11.02 -0.69
N SER A 48 7.02 -10.58 -1.31
CA SER A 48 6.76 -10.84 -2.73
C SER A 48 5.80 -9.83 -3.35
N GLU A 49 5.92 -9.65 -4.67
CA GLU A 49 4.98 -8.89 -5.48
C GLU A 49 3.53 -9.40 -5.29
N ALA A 50 3.34 -10.72 -5.28
CA ALA A 50 2.02 -11.33 -5.14
C ALA A 50 1.38 -11.05 -3.77
N ALA A 51 2.16 -11.04 -2.68
CA ALA A 51 1.67 -10.68 -1.35
C ALA A 51 1.22 -9.21 -1.30
N PHE A 52 2.06 -8.31 -1.82
CA PHE A 52 1.73 -6.90 -1.93
C PHE A 52 0.49 -6.67 -2.81
N ALA A 53 0.44 -7.26 -4.01
CA ALA A 53 -0.66 -7.06 -4.96
C ALA A 53 -2.01 -7.52 -4.39
N ARG A 54 -2.04 -8.64 -3.65
CA ARG A 54 -3.25 -9.11 -2.95
C ARG A 54 -3.69 -8.13 -1.85
N ALA A 55 -2.77 -7.70 -1.00
CA ALA A 55 -3.08 -6.73 0.06
C ALA A 55 -3.53 -5.38 -0.50
N PHE A 56 -2.86 -4.89 -1.53
CA PHE A 56 -3.15 -3.63 -2.20
C PHE A 56 -4.51 -3.66 -2.88
N LYS A 57 -4.84 -4.71 -3.64
CA LYS A 57 -6.18 -4.85 -4.22
C LYS A 57 -7.27 -4.86 -3.14
N ARG A 58 -7.04 -5.56 -2.03
CA ARG A 58 -8.01 -5.64 -0.92
C ARG A 58 -8.27 -4.27 -0.27
N LEU A 59 -7.23 -3.46 -0.08
CA LEU A 59 -7.32 -2.19 0.66
C LEU A 59 -7.57 -0.97 -0.23
N VAL A 60 -7.12 -1.00 -1.48
CA VAL A 60 -7.18 0.13 -2.44
C VAL A 60 -8.20 -0.13 -3.55
N GLY A 61 -8.68 -1.37 -3.71
CA GLY A 61 -9.71 -1.76 -4.67
C GLY A 61 -9.18 -2.20 -6.05
N LEU A 62 -7.96 -1.81 -6.44
CA LEU A 62 -7.36 -2.14 -7.73
C LEU A 62 -5.99 -2.80 -7.57
N PRO A 63 -5.57 -3.71 -8.46
CA PRO A 63 -4.19 -4.19 -8.49
C PRO A 63 -3.18 -3.05 -8.72
N PRO A 64 -1.96 -3.11 -8.15
CA PRO A 64 -0.98 -2.02 -8.23
C PRO A 64 -0.70 -1.48 -9.64
N ALA A 65 -0.53 -2.38 -10.62
CA ALA A 65 -0.27 -2.00 -12.01
C ALA A 65 -1.46 -1.30 -12.67
N ALA A 66 -2.68 -1.78 -12.41
CA ALA A 66 -3.90 -1.14 -12.91
C ALA A 66 -4.12 0.23 -12.25
N TRP A 67 -3.93 0.31 -10.93
CA TRP A 67 -3.99 1.56 -10.19
C TRP A 67 -2.99 2.58 -10.74
N ARG A 68 -1.73 2.19 -10.98
CA ARG A 68 -0.71 3.07 -11.56
C ARG A 68 -1.11 3.62 -12.93
N ARG A 69 -1.67 2.77 -13.81
CA ARG A 69 -2.15 3.22 -15.12
C ARG A 69 -3.22 4.29 -14.98
N ASN A 70 -4.20 4.08 -14.10
CA ASN A 70 -5.28 5.05 -13.88
C ASN A 70 -4.77 6.41 -13.38
N GLN A 71 -3.72 6.43 -12.56
CA GLN A 71 -3.11 7.68 -12.07
C GLN A 71 -2.30 8.43 -13.14
N ARG A 72 -1.89 7.74 -14.21
CA ARG A 72 -1.11 8.34 -15.31
C ARG A 72 -1.98 8.81 -16.48
N VAL A 73 -3.22 8.36 -16.57
CA VAL A 73 -4.18 8.91 -17.53
C VAL A 73 -4.49 10.34 -17.05
N PRO A 74 -4.22 11.39 -17.84
CA PRO A 74 -4.64 12.74 -17.51
C PRO A 74 -6.14 12.72 -17.27
N ARG A 75 -6.60 13.21 -16.11
CA ARG A 75 -8.02 13.51 -15.94
C ARG A 75 -8.37 14.55 -16.99
N GLN A 76 -9.09 14.13 -18.03
CA GLN A 76 -9.72 15.06 -18.95
C GLN A 76 -10.94 15.58 -18.21
N ASP A 77 -10.79 16.78 -17.64
CA ASP A 77 -11.91 17.64 -17.24
C ASP A 77 -12.29 18.50 -18.46
#